data_AF-A0A2V4N1P7-F1
#
_entry.id   AF-A0A2V4N1P7-F1
#
_cell.length_a   1.000
_cell.length_b   1.000
_cell.length_c   1.000
_cell.angle_alpha   90.00
_cell.angle_beta   90.00
_cell.angle_gamma   90.00
#
_symmetry.space_group_name_H-M   'P 1'
#
loop_
_entity.id
_entity.type
_entity.pdbx_description
1 polymer ?
#
loop_
_entity_poly.entity_id
_entity_poly.type
_entity_poly.pdbx_seq_one_letter_code
_entity_poly.pdbx_strand_id
1 'polypeptide(L)'
;MYRPGDIASTALHGLPGLGRWAVYGSALILATDPGELLLYVYQATLGADFFARGPISIGLHGSGLALNDPVTTGLAPTRIQLGEITNSGDPSSAVDDLVQRARAELEPHWTARGDGPLTVDQLPVLDLSCSVLAERRAGADLAKAARDRIVRRLRAGGVTPAQMSRPGMSVSQIYQINRSAKPA
;
A
#
# COMPACT_ATOMS: atom_id res chain seq x y z
N MET A 1 -16.00 -16.15 -9.74
CA MET A 1 -14.55 -15.90 -9.75
C MET A 1 -14.37 -14.50 -10.32
N TYR A 2 -13.67 -13.61 -9.60
CA TYR A 2 -13.42 -12.24 -10.06
C TYR A 2 -12.54 -12.24 -11.30
N ARG A 3 -12.84 -11.36 -12.24
CA ARG A 3 -12.10 -11.16 -13.49
C ARG A 3 -11.71 -9.69 -13.64
N PRO A 4 -10.60 -9.40 -14.33
CA PRO A 4 -10.31 -8.03 -14.76
C PRO A 4 -11.53 -7.38 -15.43
N GLY A 5 -11.87 -6.17 -15.02
CA GLY A 5 -13.06 -5.44 -15.45
C GLY A 5 -14.26 -5.56 -14.50
N ASP A 6 -14.33 -6.58 -13.64
CA ASP A 6 -15.42 -6.70 -12.67
C ASP A 6 -15.42 -5.55 -11.66
N ILE A 7 -16.60 -5.08 -11.29
CA ILE A 7 -16.79 -4.15 -10.16
C ILE A 7 -17.42 -4.92 -9.02
N ALA A 8 -16.72 -4.99 -7.90
CA ALA A 8 -17.19 -5.63 -6.68
C ALA A 8 -17.49 -4.60 -5.59
N SER A 9 -18.49 -4.90 -4.77
CA SER A 9 -18.62 -4.23 -3.48
C SER A 9 -17.38 -4.51 -2.62
N THR A 10 -16.93 -3.53 -1.85
CA THR A 10 -15.76 -3.69 -0.98
C THR A 10 -15.99 -3.06 0.39
N ALA A 11 -15.37 -3.67 1.41
CA ALA A 11 -15.29 -3.14 2.76
C ALA A 11 -13.81 -2.89 3.11
N LEU A 12 -13.50 -1.63 3.41
CA LEU A 12 -12.20 -1.16 3.87
C LEU A 12 -12.17 -1.21 5.40
N HIS A 13 -11.26 -2.02 5.94
CA HIS A 13 -11.11 -2.22 7.39
C HIS A 13 -9.82 -1.59 7.90
N GLY A 14 -9.84 -1.15 9.16
CA GLY A 14 -8.65 -0.66 9.85
C GLY A 14 -8.09 0.64 9.28
N LEU A 15 -8.96 1.50 8.74
CA LEU A 15 -8.55 2.82 8.25
C LEU A 15 -8.04 3.71 9.41
N PRO A 16 -6.98 4.51 9.17
CA PRO A 16 -6.49 5.46 10.17
C PRO A 16 -7.60 6.37 10.69
N GLY A 17 -7.73 6.49 12.01
CA GLY A 17 -8.75 7.32 12.64
C GLY A 17 -10.17 6.74 12.66
N LEU A 18 -10.42 5.62 11.97
CA LEU A 18 -11.73 4.97 11.89
C LEU A 18 -11.77 3.58 12.56
N GLY A 19 -10.64 3.06 13.04
CA GLY A 19 -10.56 1.99 14.04
C GLY A 19 -11.40 0.75 13.76
N ARG A 20 -12.61 0.70 14.34
CA ARG A 20 -13.56 -0.44 14.26
C ARG A 20 -14.58 -0.32 13.12
N TRP A 21 -14.62 0.82 12.44
CA TRP A 21 -15.57 1.07 11.38
C TRP A 21 -15.03 0.51 10.07
N ALA A 22 -15.87 -0.26 9.39
CA ALA A 22 -15.66 -0.60 8.00
C ALA A 22 -16.22 0.54 7.15
N VAL A 23 -15.44 0.99 6.16
CA VAL A 23 -15.93 1.91 5.14
C VAL A 23 -16.25 1.12 3.89
N TYR A 24 -17.48 1.23 3.42
CA TYR A 24 -17.94 0.52 2.23
C TYR A 24 -17.69 1.35 0.97
N GLY A 25 -17.37 0.67 -0.12
CA GLY A 25 -17.15 1.30 -1.42
C GLY A 25 -17.26 0.28 -2.54
N SER A 26 -16.71 0.65 -3.70
CA SER A 26 -16.61 -0.23 -4.86
C SER A 26 -15.16 -0.40 -5.27
N ALA A 27 -14.80 -1.59 -5.74
CA ALA A 27 -13.48 -1.86 -6.30
C ALA A 27 -13.63 -2.41 -7.71
N LEU A 28 -12.97 -1.76 -8.67
CA LEU A 28 -12.73 -2.30 -9.99
C LEU A 28 -11.53 -3.24 -9.92
N ILE A 29 -11.72 -4.48 -10.37
CA ILE A 29 -10.66 -5.46 -10.49
C ILE A 29 -9.83 -5.12 -11.74
N LEU A 30 -8.58 -4.71 -11.54
CA LEU A 30 -7.70 -4.33 -12.64
C LEU A 30 -6.91 -5.52 -13.18
N ALA A 31 -6.30 -6.29 -12.28
CA ALA A 31 -5.55 -7.49 -12.64
C ALA A 31 -5.58 -8.52 -11.52
N THR A 32 -5.66 -9.80 -11.90
CA THR A 32 -5.56 -10.96 -11.01
C THR A 32 -4.28 -11.73 -11.34
N ASP A 33 -3.23 -11.50 -10.56
CA ASP A 33 -1.97 -12.22 -10.71
C ASP A 33 -1.95 -13.42 -9.74
N PRO A 34 -1.16 -14.49 -9.98
CA PRO A 34 -1.09 -15.61 -9.06
C PRO A 34 -0.72 -15.16 -7.63
N GLY A 35 -1.68 -15.26 -6.70
CA GLY A 35 -1.51 -14.88 -5.30
C GLY A 35 -1.64 -13.38 -5.01
N GLU A 36 -1.90 -12.53 -6.00
CA GLU A 36 -2.01 -11.07 -5.84
C GLU A 36 -3.19 -10.48 -6.60
N LEU A 37 -3.73 -9.39 -6.09
CA LEU A 37 -4.78 -8.63 -6.75
C LEU A 37 -4.39 -7.18 -6.88
N LEU A 38 -4.67 -6.61 -8.04
CA LEU A 38 -4.59 -5.18 -8.32
C LEU A 38 -5.99 -4.62 -8.47
N LEU A 39 -6.26 -3.56 -7.72
CA LEU A 39 -7.57 -2.93 -7.59
C LEU A 39 -7.46 -1.44 -7.85
N TYR A 40 -8.51 -0.87 -8.44
CA TYR A 40 -8.85 0.54 -8.29
C TYR A 40 -10.05 0.63 -7.36
N VAL A 41 -9.88 1.30 -6.22
CA VAL A 41 -10.90 1.44 -5.20
C VAL A 41 -11.49 2.84 -5.29
N TYR A 42 -12.82 2.91 -5.37
CA TYR A 42 -13.58 4.15 -5.33
C TYR A 42 -14.47 4.17 -4.09
N GLN A 43 -14.32 5.22 -3.28
CA GLN A 43 -15.08 5.44 -2.07
C GLN A 43 -15.81 6.79 -2.16
N ALA A 44 -17.11 6.72 -2.47
CA ALA A 44 -17.93 7.90 -2.69
C ALA A 44 -18.14 8.76 -1.44
N THR A 45 -18.27 8.16 -0.26
CA THR A 45 -18.60 8.86 1.00
C THR A 45 -17.51 9.83 1.47
N LEU A 46 -16.25 9.54 1.12
CA LEU A 46 -15.04 10.28 1.46
C LEU A 46 -14.48 11.00 0.23
N GLY A 47 -15.08 10.82 -0.95
CA GLY A 47 -14.60 11.38 -2.21
C GLY A 47 -13.18 10.94 -2.56
N ALA A 48 -12.81 9.70 -2.20
CA ALA A 48 -11.45 9.19 -2.33
C ALA A 48 -11.39 8.02 -3.31
N ASP A 49 -10.41 8.07 -4.19
CA ASP A 49 -10.03 6.98 -5.07
C ASP A 49 -8.54 6.67 -4.94
N PHE A 50 -8.20 5.39 -5.07
CA PHE A 50 -6.81 4.95 -4.95
C PHE A 50 -6.60 3.59 -5.60
N PHE A 51 -5.36 3.31 -5.98
CA PHE A 51 -4.96 1.97 -6.38
C PHE A 51 -4.57 1.17 -5.15
N ALA A 52 -4.85 -0.13 -5.18
CA ALA A 52 -4.43 -1.07 -4.16
C ALA A 52 -3.87 -2.34 -4.78
N ARG A 53 -2.73 -2.81 -4.28
CA ARG A 53 -2.15 -4.10 -4.64
C ARG A 53 -1.82 -4.89 -3.39
N GLY A 54 -2.12 -6.18 -3.38
CA GLY A 54 -1.84 -6.98 -2.20
C GLY A 54 -2.02 -8.48 -2.40
N PRO A 55 -1.47 -9.27 -1.46
CA PRO A 55 -1.63 -10.71 -1.47
C PRO A 55 -3.10 -11.09 -1.27
N ILE A 56 -3.55 -12.05 -2.06
CA ILE A 56 -4.90 -12.59 -1.96
C ILE A 56 -4.96 -13.57 -0.78
N SER A 57 -5.93 -13.37 0.09
CA SER A 57 -6.39 -14.36 1.04
C SER A 57 -7.83 -14.77 0.72
N ILE A 58 -8.09 -16.07 0.74
CA ILE A 58 -9.44 -16.62 0.63
C ILE A 58 -9.89 -16.96 2.05
N GLY A 59 -11.02 -16.41 2.49
CA GLY A 59 -11.56 -16.74 3.81
C GLY A 59 -11.90 -18.23 3.91
N LEU A 60 -11.49 -18.88 5.00
CA LEU A 60 -11.72 -20.31 5.29
C LEU A 60 -13.21 -20.73 5.32
N HIS A 61 -14.14 -19.77 5.34
CA HIS A 61 -15.59 -20.00 5.45
C HIS A 61 -16.41 -19.38 4.32
N GLY A 62 -15.85 -19.21 3.13
CA GLY A 62 -16.58 -18.72 1.95
C GLY A 62 -16.88 -17.21 1.96
N SER A 63 -16.30 -16.45 2.89
CA SER A 63 -16.48 -15.01 3.03
C SER A 63 -15.57 -14.21 2.09
N GLY A 64 -15.73 -14.40 0.78
CA GLY A 64 -15.12 -13.55 -0.24
C GLY A 64 -13.58 -13.56 -0.28
N LEU A 65 -13.05 -12.71 -1.17
CA LEU A 65 -11.62 -12.51 -1.40
C LEU A 65 -11.18 -11.30 -0.58
N ALA A 66 -10.04 -11.36 0.11
CA ALA A 66 -9.51 -10.21 0.84
C ALA A 66 -8.03 -9.97 0.59
N LEU A 67 -7.64 -8.70 0.55
CA LEU A 67 -6.25 -8.25 0.53
C LEU A 67 -5.89 -7.81 1.95
N ASN A 68 -4.93 -8.50 2.58
CA ASN A 68 -4.41 -8.10 3.88
C ASN A 68 -3.12 -7.30 3.69
N ASP A 69 -3.01 -6.21 4.44
CA ASP A 69 -1.92 -5.23 4.36
C ASP A 69 -1.64 -4.83 2.89
N PRO A 70 -2.64 -4.35 2.14
CA PRO A 70 -2.42 -3.91 0.77
C PRO A 70 -1.51 -2.67 0.74
N VAL A 71 -0.72 -2.59 -0.32
CA VAL A 71 -0.02 -1.38 -0.71
C VAL A 71 -1.01 -0.49 -1.46
N THR A 72 -1.12 0.78 -1.09
CA THR A 72 -2.09 1.70 -1.68
C THR A 72 -1.47 3.06 -2.01
N THR A 73 -2.07 3.79 -2.96
CA THR A 73 -1.64 5.16 -3.34
C THR A 73 -2.35 6.27 -2.56
N GLY A 74 -3.27 5.92 -1.65
CA GLY A 74 -4.06 6.87 -0.87
C GLY A 74 -4.42 6.33 0.50
N LEU A 75 -5.70 6.02 0.71
CA LEU A 75 -6.16 5.41 1.96
C LEU A 75 -5.39 4.11 2.22
N ALA A 76 -4.95 3.91 3.46
CA ALA A 76 -4.15 2.76 3.84
C ALA A 76 -4.91 1.82 4.81
N PRO A 77 -5.93 1.09 4.32
CA PRO A 77 -6.64 0.09 5.10
C PRO A 77 -5.71 -1.07 5.45
N THR A 78 -5.92 -1.70 6.60
CA THR A 78 -5.19 -2.93 6.96
C THR A 78 -5.76 -4.14 6.21
N ARG A 79 -7.01 -4.04 5.74
CA ARG A 79 -7.65 -5.09 4.95
C ARG A 79 -8.69 -4.52 4.00
N ILE A 80 -8.71 -5.01 2.77
CA ILE A 80 -9.76 -4.75 1.78
C ILE A 80 -10.48 -6.07 1.54
N GLN A 81 -11.77 -6.14 1.88
CA GLN A 81 -12.59 -7.32 1.67
C GLN A 81 -13.51 -7.11 0.48
N LEU A 82 -13.43 -7.97 -0.52
CA LEU A 82 -14.33 -7.99 -1.66
C LEU A 82 -15.58 -8.82 -1.37
N GLY A 83 -16.73 -8.22 -1.66
CA GLY A 83 -18.06 -8.82 -1.60
C GLY A 83 -18.59 -9.15 -3.00
N GLU A 84 -19.90 -9.05 -3.20
CA GLU A 84 -20.54 -9.45 -4.45
C GLU A 84 -20.09 -8.57 -5.63
N ILE A 85 -20.03 -9.18 -6.81
CA ILE A 85 -19.83 -8.47 -8.09
C ILE A 85 -21.13 -7.71 -8.39
N THR A 86 -21.05 -6.38 -8.33
CA THR A 86 -22.18 -5.48 -8.58
C THR A 86 -22.34 -5.17 -10.07
N ASN A 87 -21.28 -5.29 -10.85
CA ASN A 87 -21.30 -5.15 -12.30
C ASN A 87 -20.19 -6.00 -12.90
N SER A 88 -20.54 -6.91 -13.82
CA SER A 88 -19.57 -7.65 -14.62
C SER A 88 -19.11 -6.75 -15.76
N GLY A 89 -17.92 -6.18 -15.64
CA GLY A 89 -17.36 -5.32 -16.67
C GLY A 89 -16.67 -6.11 -17.78
N ASP A 90 -16.56 -5.46 -18.93
CA ASP A 90 -15.79 -5.95 -20.07
C ASP A 90 -14.38 -5.33 -20.00
N PRO A 91 -13.28 -6.09 -20.14
CA PRO A 91 -11.93 -5.53 -20.17
C PRO A 91 -11.77 -4.66 -21.43
N SER A 92 -12.05 -3.37 -21.28
CA SER A 92 -11.85 -2.35 -22.31
C SER A 92 -10.45 -1.74 -22.21
N SER A 93 -10.02 -1.02 -23.25
CA SER A 93 -8.74 -0.29 -23.24
C SER A 93 -8.59 0.69 -22.07
N ALA A 94 -9.70 1.20 -21.53
CA ALA A 94 -9.69 2.04 -20.34
C ALA A 94 -9.24 1.28 -19.08
N VAL A 95 -9.50 -0.03 -19.00
CA VAL A 95 -8.99 -0.89 -17.91
C VAL A 95 -7.49 -1.11 -18.07
N ASP A 96 -7.01 -1.31 -19.29
CA ASP A 96 -5.57 -1.49 -19.56
C ASP A 96 -4.74 -0.25 -19.19
N ASP A 97 -5.24 0.95 -19.52
CA ASP A 97 -4.61 2.21 -19.13
C ASP A 97 -4.54 2.36 -17.60
N LEU A 98 -5.61 1.98 -16.89
CA LEU A 98 -5.63 1.96 -15.43
C LEU A 98 -4.67 0.93 -14.85
N VAL A 99 -4.51 -0.24 -15.47
CA VAL A 99 -3.53 -1.25 -15.04
C VAL A 99 -2.11 -0.69 -15.13
N GLN A 100 -1.74 -0.06 -16.25
CA GLN A 100 -0.41 0.51 -16.43
C GLN A 100 -0.14 1.63 -15.41
N ARG A 101 -1.10 2.52 -15.23
CA ARG A 101 -1.02 3.59 -14.24
C ARG A 101 -0.90 3.05 -12.83
N ALA A 102 -1.74 2.09 -12.46
CA ALA A 102 -1.72 1.49 -11.13
C ALA A 102 -0.40 0.77 -10.84
N ARG A 103 0.15 0.05 -11.82
CA ARG A 103 1.49 -0.57 -11.70
C ARG A 103 2.56 0.50 -11.50
N ALA A 104 2.60 1.52 -12.34
CA ALA A 104 3.59 2.59 -12.22
C ALA A 104 3.54 3.31 -10.86
N GLU A 105 2.34 3.61 -10.36
CA GLU A 105 2.17 4.31 -9.08
C GLU A 105 2.45 3.40 -7.86
N LEU A 106 2.11 2.11 -7.92
CA LEU A 106 2.29 1.18 -6.79
C LEU A 106 3.67 0.50 -6.75
N GLU A 107 4.37 0.37 -7.88
CA GLU A 107 5.63 -0.37 -7.99
C GLU A 107 6.71 0.09 -6.99
N PRO A 108 6.93 1.40 -6.76
CA PRO A 108 7.90 1.85 -5.77
C PRO A 108 7.57 1.30 -4.37
N HIS A 109 6.30 1.35 -4.00
CA HIS A 109 5.82 0.93 -2.69
C HIS A 109 5.82 -0.60 -2.52
N TRP A 110 5.52 -1.32 -3.61
CA TRP A 110 5.62 -2.78 -3.63
C TRP A 110 7.05 -3.26 -3.45
N THR A 111 8.00 -2.66 -4.17
CA THR A 111 9.44 -2.97 -4.03
C THR A 111 9.95 -2.69 -2.61
N ALA A 112 9.43 -1.63 -1.99
CA ALA A 112 9.72 -1.31 -0.60
C ALA A 112 9.06 -2.23 0.44
N ARG A 113 8.16 -3.12 0.05
CA ARG A 113 7.67 -4.20 0.92
C ARG A 113 8.65 -5.38 1.00
N GLY A 114 9.46 -5.60 -0.03
CA GLY A 114 10.45 -6.69 -0.09
C GLY A 114 11.57 -6.59 0.96
N ASP A 115 12.49 -7.56 0.97
CA ASP A 115 13.57 -7.65 1.97
C ASP A 115 14.95 -7.18 1.48
N GLY A 116 15.10 -6.92 0.18
CA GLY A 116 16.40 -6.57 -0.44
C GLY A 116 16.85 -5.12 -0.22
N PRO A 117 18.12 -4.79 -0.49
CA PRO A 117 18.61 -3.40 -0.45
C PRO A 117 17.84 -2.50 -1.43
N LEU A 118 17.75 -1.20 -1.10
CA LEU A 118 17.09 -0.19 -1.93
C LEU A 118 18.12 0.82 -2.48
N THR A 119 17.92 1.32 -3.70
CA THR A 119 18.79 2.29 -4.36
C THR A 119 18.21 3.71 -4.30
N VAL A 120 18.96 4.70 -4.82
CA VAL A 120 18.53 6.12 -4.85
C VAL A 120 17.21 6.31 -5.59
N ASP A 121 16.91 5.50 -6.61
CA ASP A 121 15.67 5.58 -7.38
C ASP A 121 14.42 5.30 -6.54
N GLN A 122 14.58 4.71 -5.35
CA GLN A 122 13.51 4.36 -4.42
C GLN A 122 13.34 5.36 -3.27
N LEU A 123 14.00 6.53 -3.33
CA LEU A 123 13.76 7.64 -2.40
C LEU A 123 12.28 8.10 -2.33
N PRO A 124 11.49 8.12 -3.42
CA PRO A 124 10.06 8.45 -3.34
C PRO A 124 9.26 7.54 -2.38
N VAL A 125 9.74 6.33 -2.11
CA VAL A 125 9.11 5.43 -1.16
C VAL A 125 9.34 5.85 0.29
N LEU A 126 10.54 6.36 0.57
CA LEU A 126 10.84 6.98 1.85
C LEU A 126 9.97 8.22 2.06
N ASP A 127 9.77 9.02 1.00
CA ASP A 127 8.91 10.21 1.02
C ASP A 127 7.47 9.84 1.38
N LEU A 128 6.86 8.86 0.71
CA LEU A 128 5.50 8.41 1.06
C LEU A 128 5.44 7.89 2.51
N SER A 129 6.42 7.12 2.94
CA SER A 129 6.43 6.56 4.30
C SER A 129 6.49 7.66 5.37
N CYS A 130 7.15 8.78 5.06
CA CYS A 130 7.15 9.96 5.93
C CYS A 130 5.80 10.67 5.94
N SER A 131 5.15 10.82 4.78
CA SER A 131 3.79 11.38 4.69
C SER A 131 2.78 10.54 5.46
N VAL A 132 2.80 9.21 5.30
CA VAL A 132 1.93 8.30 6.06
C VAL A 132 2.18 8.38 7.56
N LEU A 133 3.45 8.46 7.98
CA LEU A 133 3.78 8.66 9.40
C LEU A 133 3.26 10.00 9.93
N ALA A 134 3.33 11.08 9.14
CA ALA A 134 2.83 12.39 9.53
C ALA A 134 1.30 12.42 9.69
N GLU A 135 0.57 11.67 8.87
CA GLU A 135 -0.89 11.62 8.88
C GLU A 135 -1.46 10.66 9.96
N ARG A 136 -0.72 9.61 10.33
CA ARG A 136 -1.20 8.59 11.28
C ARG A 136 -0.98 8.97 12.75
N ARG A 137 -2.05 9.37 13.45
CA ARG A 137 -2.04 9.55 14.92
C ARG A 137 -2.06 8.23 15.71
N ALA A 138 -2.70 7.19 15.19
CA ALA A 138 -2.73 5.85 15.80
C ALA A 138 -1.81 4.90 15.02
N GLY A 139 -0.93 4.17 15.72
CA GLY A 139 0.06 3.30 15.09
C GLY A 139 1.32 4.01 14.57
N ALA A 140 1.63 5.19 15.12
CA ALA A 140 2.83 5.94 14.80
C ALA A 140 4.11 5.09 14.95
N ASP A 141 4.15 4.18 15.92
CA ASP A 141 5.30 3.27 16.11
C ASP A 141 5.47 2.27 14.96
N LEU A 142 4.38 1.73 14.42
CA LEU A 142 4.43 0.83 13.26
C LEU A 142 4.81 1.59 11.99
N ALA A 143 4.24 2.78 11.77
CA ALA A 143 4.60 3.65 10.65
C ALA A 143 6.07 4.09 10.75
N LYS A 144 6.55 4.37 11.97
CA LYS A 144 7.95 4.69 12.25
C LYS A 144 8.85 3.50 11.98
N ALA A 145 8.48 2.30 12.44
CA ALA A 145 9.23 1.08 12.18
C ALA A 145 9.33 0.76 10.68
N ALA A 146 8.26 0.98 9.91
CA ALA A 146 8.24 0.82 8.46
C ALA A 146 9.20 1.80 7.76
N ARG A 147 9.11 3.10 8.10
CA ARG A 147 10.05 4.12 7.62
C ARG A 147 11.50 3.77 7.97
N ASP A 148 11.76 3.38 9.22
CA ASP A 148 13.09 3.03 9.70
C ASP A 148 13.65 1.80 8.97
N ARG A 149 12.81 0.81 8.65
CA ARG A 149 13.19 -0.33 7.80
C ARG A 149 13.61 0.12 6.40
N ILE A 150 12.86 1.03 5.78
CA ILE A 150 13.20 1.58 4.46
C ILE A 150 14.53 2.33 4.50
N VAL A 151 14.76 3.16 5.53
CA VAL A 151 16.05 3.85 5.74
C VAL A 151 17.20 2.84 5.82
N ARG A 152 17.06 1.75 6.59
CA ARG A 152 18.11 0.71 6.68
C ARG A 152 18.36 0.04 5.34
N ARG A 153 17.31 -0.25 4.56
CA ARG A 153 17.44 -0.86 3.24
C ARG A 153 18.11 0.06 2.22
N LEU A 154 17.79 1.35 2.24
CA LEU A 154 18.46 2.37 1.42
C LEU A 154 19.95 2.49 1.79
N ARG A 155 20.27 2.46 3.09
CA ARG A 155 21.67 2.39 3.56
C ARG A 155 22.38 1.14 3.06
N ALA A 156 21.72 -0.02 3.11
CA ALA A 156 22.28 -1.28 2.62
C ALA A 156 22.53 -1.26 1.10
N GLY A 157 21.72 -0.52 0.33
CA GLY A 157 21.95 -0.27 -1.10
C GLY A 157 22.90 0.89 -1.40
N GLY A 158 23.64 1.40 -0.40
CA GLY A 158 24.69 2.39 -0.59
C GLY A 158 24.22 3.85 -0.61
N VAL A 159 22.95 4.13 -0.35
CA VAL A 159 22.43 5.50 -0.30
C VAL A 159 22.98 6.23 0.93
N THR A 160 23.45 7.46 0.74
CA THR A 160 24.05 8.26 1.82
C THR A 160 22.97 8.95 2.68
N PRO A 161 23.25 9.26 3.97
CA PRO A 161 22.29 9.96 4.83
C PRO A 161 21.91 11.35 4.30
N ALA A 162 22.83 12.02 3.62
CA ALA A 162 22.55 13.30 2.96
C ALA A 162 21.49 13.16 1.86
N GLN A 163 21.54 12.09 1.07
CA GLN A 163 20.57 11.81 0.01
C GLN A 163 19.19 11.42 0.55
N MET A 164 19.12 10.82 1.74
CA MET A 164 17.85 10.45 2.40
C MET A 164 17.25 11.57 3.26
N SER A 165 17.93 12.70 3.42
CA SER A 165 17.44 13.81 4.23
C SER A 165 16.20 14.42 3.58
N ARG A 166 15.08 14.44 4.31
CA ARG A 166 13.76 14.87 3.83
C ARG A 166 13.03 15.67 4.91
N PRO A 167 11.98 16.45 4.57
CA PRO A 167 11.15 17.11 5.58
C PRO A 167 10.66 16.10 6.63
N GLY A 168 10.84 16.44 7.92
CA GLY A 168 10.53 15.52 9.03
C GLY A 168 11.58 14.43 9.30
N MET A 169 12.70 14.42 8.57
CA MET A 169 13.80 13.47 8.77
C MET A 169 15.18 14.13 8.62
N SER A 170 15.86 14.34 9.74
CA SER A 170 17.22 14.89 9.74
C SER A 170 18.29 13.82 9.49
N VAL A 171 19.43 14.25 8.96
CA VAL A 171 20.63 13.41 8.79
C VAL A 171 21.00 12.70 10.09
N SER A 172 20.92 13.37 11.24
CA SER A 172 21.21 12.79 12.55
C SER A 172 20.24 11.66 12.92
N GLN A 173 18.93 11.82 12.62
CA GLN A 173 17.93 10.77 12.85
C GLN A 173 18.22 9.54 11.98
N ILE A 174 18.60 9.74 10.72
CA ILE A 174 18.98 8.66 9.80
C ILE A 174 20.18 7.87 10.34
N TYR A 175 21.18 8.55 10.91
CA TYR A 175 22.31 7.88 11.57
C TYR A 175 21.90 7.07 12.80
N GLN A 176 20.95 7.58 13.60
CA GLN A 176 20.46 6.89 14.80
C GLN A 176 19.72 5.60 14.46
N ILE A 177 18.86 5.62 13.42
CA ILE A 177 18.06 4.45 12.98
C ILE A 177 18.94 3.22 12.67
N ASN A 178 20.16 3.45 12.19
CA ASN A 178 21.12 2.41 11.86
C ASN A 178 21.87 1.87 13.09
N ARG A 179 22.09 2.70 14.13
CA ARG A 179 22.75 2.25 15.37
C ARG A 179 21.86 1.36 16.23
N SER A 180 20.54 1.51 16.12
CA SER A 180 19.55 0.73 16.87
C SER A 180 19.43 -0.74 16.43
N ALA A 181 20.11 -1.15 15.35
CA ALA A 181 20.03 -2.51 14.79
C ALA A 181 21.14 -3.45 15.29
N LYS A 182 21.81 -3.13 16.39
CA LYS A 182 22.76 -4.05 17.02
C LYS A 182 21.95 -5.12 17.76
N PRO A 183 21.98 -6.41 17.36
CA PRO A 183 21.36 -7.45 18.16
C PRO A 183 22.07 -7.49 19.52
N ALA A 184 21.27 -7.63 20.58
CA ALA A 184 21.76 -8.07 21.88
C ALA A 184 22.19 -9.54 21.79
#